data_AF-A0A2D6P960-F1
#
_entry.id   AF-A0A2D6P960-F1
#
_cell.length_a   1.000
_cell.length_b   1.000
_cell.length_c   1.000
_cell.angle_alpha   90.00
_cell.angle_beta   90.00
_cell.angle_gamma   90.00
#
_symmetry.space_group_name_H-M   'P 1'
#
loop_
_entity.id
_entity.type
_entity.pdbx_description
1 polymer ?
#
loop_
_entity_poly.entity_id
_entity_poly.type
_entity_poly.pdbx_seq_one_letter_code
_entity_poly.pdbx_strand_id
1 'polypeptide(L)' 'MKFLLVVLLALQLGTTSTWSMDCDHYWAAVERLNQDPFYQKKENASVRWYVLRLYRARTPEHCYEQYV' A
#
# COMPACT_ATOMS: atom_id res chain seq x y z
N MET A 1 30.01 29.53 12.39
CA MET A 1 29.98 28.09 12.04
C MET A 1 28.90 27.35 12.85
N LYS A 2 27.60 27.60 12.61
CA LYS A 2 26.48 26.95 13.33
C LYS A 2 25.22 26.67 12.47
N PHE A 3 25.21 27.01 11.18
CA PHE A 3 24.04 26.83 10.30
C PHE A 3 24.05 25.54 9.47
N LEU A 4 25.18 24.82 9.43
CA LEU A 4 25.31 23.59 8.63
C LEU A 4 24.67 22.36 9.30
N LEU A 5 24.46 22.39 10.62
CA LEU A 5 23.98 21.21 11.37
C LEU A 5 22.46 21.01 11.29
N VAL A 6 21.68 22.08 11.05
CA VAL A 6 20.21 22.01 11.04
C VAL A 6 19.69 21.41 9.72
N VAL A 7 20.42 21.62 8.62
CA VAL A 7 20.03 21.10 7.29
C VAL A 7 20.23 19.57 7.20
N LEU A 8 21.23 19.03 7.92
CA LEU A 8 21.51 17.59 7.94
C LEU A 8 20.48 16.77 8.75
N LEU A 9 19.82 17.37 9.74
CA LEU A 9 18.77 16.67 10.52
C LEU A 9 17.45 16.53 9.75
N ALA A 10 17.17 17.44 8.81
CA ALA A 10 15.95 17.39 7.99
C ALA A 10 16.00 16.30 6.91
N LEU A 11 17.20 15.85 6.50
CA LEU A 11 17.35 14.73 5.55
C LEU A 11 16.98 13.36 6.15
N GLN A 12 16.92 13.22 7.47
CA GLN A 12 16.63 11.93 8.12
C GLN A 12 15.15 11.59 8.26
N LEU A 13 14.24 12.55 8.00
CA LEU A 13 12.78 12.29 8.01
C LEU A 13 12.23 11.96 6.62
N GLY A 14 13.11 11.71 5.65
CA GLY A 14 12.80 11.02 4.40
C GLY A 14 12.66 9.52 4.61
N THR A 15 12.06 9.06 5.72
CA THR A 15 11.62 7.68 5.84
C THR A 15 10.39 7.52 4.95
N THR A 16 10.65 7.32 3.66
CA THR A 16 9.73 6.56 2.82
C THR A 16 9.64 5.18 3.47
N SER A 17 8.73 5.03 4.43
CA SER A 17 8.39 3.74 5.00
C SER A 17 7.89 2.90 3.84
N THR A 18 8.80 2.10 3.30
CA THR A 18 8.52 1.03 2.36
C THR A 18 7.84 -0.05 3.19
N TRP A 19 6.58 0.20 3.53
CA TRP A 19 5.77 -0.81 4.18
C TRP A 19 5.54 -1.92 3.17
N SER A 20 5.95 -3.12 3.54
CA SER A 20 5.66 -4.36 2.84
C SER A 20 4.51 -5.06 3.55
N MET A 21 3.66 -5.70 2.78
CA MET A 21 2.56 -6.51 3.27
C MET A 21 2.91 -7.98 3.05
N ASP A 22 2.81 -8.79 4.09
CA ASP A 22 2.93 -10.25 3.95
C ASP A 22 1.66 -10.84 3.32
N CYS A 23 1.67 -12.14 3.02
CA CYS A 23 0.54 -12.79 2.36
C CYS A 23 -0.75 -12.72 3.21
N ASP A 24 -0.66 -12.91 4.53
CA ASP A 24 -1.84 -12.91 5.42
C ASP A 24 -2.51 -11.53 5.45
N HIS A 25 -1.71 -10.47 5.58
CA HIS A 25 -2.21 -9.11 5.54
C HIS A 25 -2.76 -8.73 4.16
N TYR A 26 -2.14 -9.22 3.08
CA TYR A 26 -2.64 -9.01 1.72
C TYR A 26 -4.04 -9.62 1.56
N TRP A 27 -4.22 -10.88 1.98
CA TRP A 27 -5.50 -11.57 1.90
C TRP A 27 -6.57 -10.90 2.75
N ALA A 28 -6.26 -10.53 3.98
CA ALA A 28 -7.18 -9.79 4.85
C ALA A 28 -7.57 -8.42 4.25
N ALA A 29 -6.62 -7.71 3.63
CA ALA A 29 -6.88 -6.43 2.99
C ALA A 29 -7.77 -6.59 1.74
N VAL A 30 -7.52 -7.60 0.91
CA VAL A 30 -8.34 -7.92 -0.27
C VAL A 30 -9.76 -8.34 0.14
N GLU A 31 -9.90 -9.18 1.16
CA GLU A 31 -11.19 -9.58 1.70
C GLU A 31 -11.99 -8.37 2.16
N ARG A 32 -11.38 -7.50 2.97
CA ARG A 32 -12.01 -6.27 3.45
C ARG A 32 -12.41 -5.34 2.30
N LEU A 33 -11.55 -5.18 1.30
CA LEU A 33 -11.84 -4.39 0.09
C LEU A 33 -13.06 -4.92 -0.66
N ASN A 34 -13.25 -6.24 -0.71
CA ASN A 34 -14.38 -6.86 -1.40
C ASN A 34 -15.68 -6.80 -0.59
N GLN A 35 -15.59 -6.78 0.75
CA GLN A 35 -16.73 -6.71 1.65
C GLN A 35 -17.23 -5.27 1.88
N ASP A 36 -16.38 -4.27 1.67
CA ASP A 36 -16.73 -2.87 1.94
C ASP A 36 -17.79 -2.34 0.95
N PRO A 37 -18.97 -1.88 1.43
CA PRO A 37 -20.07 -1.39 0.60
C PRO A 37 -19.71 -0.22 -0.31
N PHE A 38 -18.70 0.58 0.05
CA PHE A 38 -18.22 1.67 -0.80
C PHE A 38 -17.71 1.12 -2.14
N TYR A 39 -16.90 0.06 -2.12
CA TYR A 39 -16.26 -0.51 -3.31
C TYR A 39 -17.15 -1.49 -4.09
N GLN A 40 -18.31 -1.87 -3.54
CA GLN A 40 -19.30 -2.70 -4.24
C GLN A 40 -20.15 -1.91 -5.24
N LYS A 41 -20.21 -0.57 -5.11
CA LYS A 41 -20.94 0.28 -6.05
C LYS A 41 -20.23 0.37 -7.40
N LYS A 42 -20.99 0.34 -8.50
CA LYS A 42 -20.43 0.33 -9.87
C LYS A 42 -19.56 1.56 -10.15
N GLU A 43 -19.93 2.73 -9.62
CA GLU A 43 -19.19 3.98 -9.78
C GLU A 43 -17.79 3.94 -9.14
N ASN A 44 -17.56 3.06 -8.17
CA ASN A 44 -16.30 2.94 -7.43
C ASN A 44 -15.40 1.80 -7.91
N ALA A 45 -15.76 1.14 -9.02
CA ALA A 45 -14.99 0.03 -9.57
C ALA A 45 -13.54 0.43 -9.90
N SER A 46 -13.33 1.62 -10.47
CA SER A 46 -11.99 2.14 -10.78
C SER A 46 -11.12 2.35 -9.54
N VAL A 47 -11.74 2.83 -8.45
CA VAL A 47 -11.08 3.03 -7.16
C VAL A 47 -10.70 1.69 -6.54
N ARG A 48 -11.60 0.70 -6.56
CA ARG A 48 -11.32 -0.67 -6.12
C ARG A 48 -10.12 -1.27 -6.84
N TRP A 49 -10.07 -1.13 -8.18
CA TRP A 49 -8.93 -1.58 -8.99
C TRP A 49 -7.62 -0.87 -8.64
N TYR A 50 -7.68 0.43 -8.35
CA TYR A 50 -6.51 1.18 -7.93
C TYR A 50 -5.98 0.69 -6.57
N VAL A 51 -6.85 0.51 -5.59
CA VAL A 51 -6.47 0.00 -4.26
C VAL A 51 -5.89 -1.41 -4.34
N LEU A 52 -6.50 -2.30 -5.13
CA LEU A 52 -5.96 -3.65 -5.36
C LEU A 52 -4.54 -3.62 -5.96
N ARG A 53 -4.29 -2.70 -6.90
CA ARG A 53 -2.93 -2.51 -7.47
C ARG A 53 -1.92 -2.03 -6.43
N LEU A 54 -2.34 -1.13 -5.53
CA LEU A 54 -1.47 -0.69 -4.43
C LEU A 54 -1.11 -1.86 -3.49
N TYR A 55 -2.09 -2.72 -3.15
CA TYR A 55 -1.82 -3.90 -2.33
C TYR A 55 -0.82 -4.84 -3.00
N ARG A 56 -1.00 -5.15 -4.29
CA ARG A 56 -0.06 -5.99 -5.04
C ARG A 56 1.34 -5.40 -5.12
N ALA A 57 1.47 -4.09 -5.37
CA ALA A 57 2.77 -3.42 -5.43
C ALA A 57 3.55 -3.43 -4.10
N ARG A 58 2.87 -3.74 -2.98
CA ARG A 58 3.46 -3.83 -1.64
C ARG A 58 3.59 -5.27 -1.13
N THR A 59 3.25 -6.25 -1.94
CA THR A 59 3.20 -7.66 -1.54
C THR A 59 4.15 -8.48 -2.44
N PRO A 60 4.84 -9.51 -1.94
CA PRO A 60 5.58 -10.45 -2.79
C PRO A 60 4.68 -11.10 -3.86
N GLU A 61 5.24 -11.35 -5.05
CA GLU A 61 4.49 -11.83 -6.22
C GLU A 61 3.72 -13.14 -5.98
N HIS A 62 4.39 -14.10 -5.34
CA HIS A 62 3.80 -15.42 -5.02
C HIS A 62 2.54 -15.35 -4.14
N CYS A 63 2.30 -14.27 -3.41
CA CYS A 63 1.08 -14.12 -2.61
C CYS A 63 -0.16 -13.84 -3.48
N TYR A 64 -0.03 -13.38 -4.73
CA TYR A 64 -1.18 -13.02 -5.58
C TYR A 64 -1.20 -13.66 -6.97
N GLU A 65 -0.17 -14.44 -7.33
CA GLU A 65 -0.13 -15.26 -8.54
C GLU A 65 -1.18 -16.39 -8.55
N GLN A 66 -1.75 -16.73 -7.39
CA GLN A 66 -2.74 -17.81 -7.26
C GLN A 66 -4.11 -17.50 -7.92
N TYR A 67 -4.30 -16.30 -8.48
CA TYR A 67 -5.58 -15.81 -9.03
C TYR A 67 -5.45 -15.26 -10.46
N VAL A 68 -4.55 -15.82 -11.28
CA VAL A 68 -4.59 -15.63 -12.74
C VAL A 68 -5.73 -16.44 -13.34
#